data_AF-A0A318HTZ5-F1
#
_entry.id   AF-A0A318HTZ5-F1
#
_cell.length_a   1.000
_cell.length_b   1.000
_cell.length_c   1.000
_cell.angle_alpha   90.00
_cell.angle_beta   90.00
_cell.angle_gamma   90.00
#
_symmetry.space_group_name_H-M   'P 1'
#
loop_
_entity.id
_entity.type
_entity.pdbx_description
1 polymer ?
#
loop_
_entity_poly.entity_id
_entity_poly.type
_entity_poly.pdbx_seq_one_letter_code
_entity_poly.pdbx_strand_id
1 'polypeptide(L)' 'MGRNQEREYAGLTCKNRKSYTIVNSYVYNRCQPSLKLLFQIAEILLASPKHLVNIPDE' A
#
# COMPACT_ATOMS: atom_id res chain seq x y z
N MET A 1 -26.76 11.08 -14.07
CA MET A 1 -25.67 10.20 -13.56
C MET A 1 -24.35 10.96 -13.66
N GLY A 2 -23.80 11.33 -12.50
CA GLY A 2 -22.69 12.28 -12.38
C GLY A 2 -21.36 11.72 -12.89
N ARG A 3 -20.76 12.41 -13.86
CA ARG A 3 -19.45 12.08 -14.48
C ARG A 3 -18.25 12.54 -13.63
N ASN A 4 -18.39 12.56 -12.31
CA ASN A 4 -17.43 13.23 -11.42
C ASN A 4 -16.51 12.29 -10.63
N GLN A 5 -16.69 10.97 -10.72
CA GLN A 5 -15.91 10.03 -9.88
C GLN A 5 -14.55 9.61 -10.50
N GLU A 6 -14.36 9.73 -11.82
CA GLU A 6 -13.16 9.19 -12.50
C GLU A 6 -11.91 10.08 -12.38
N ARG A 7 -12.05 11.35 -11.98
CA ARG A 7 -10.91 12.28 -11.89
C ARG A 7 -10.20 12.28 -10.53
N GLU A 8 -10.79 11.69 -9.49
CA GLU A 8 -10.13 11.64 -8.17
C GLU A 8 -9.07 10.54 -8.04
N TYR A 9 -9.18 9.44 -8.79
CA TYR A 9 -8.23 8.31 -8.66
C TYR A 9 -7.00 8.44 -9.55
N ALA A 10 -7.07 9.25 -10.60
CA ALA A 10 -5.95 9.47 -11.53
C ALA A 10 -4.78 10.24 -10.89
N GLY A 11 -5.05 11.05 -9.85
CA GLY A 11 -4.01 11.82 -9.14
C GLY A 11 -3.13 10.96 -8.21
N LEU A 12 -3.68 9.86 -7.68
CA LEU A 12 -3.00 9.00 -6.70
C LEU A 12 -2.08 7.99 -7.40
N THR A 13 -2.51 7.42 -8.53
CA THR A 13 -1.73 6.41 -9.29
C THR A 13 -0.51 7.01 -10.00
N CYS A 14 -0.61 8.25 -10.49
CA CYS A 14 0.49 8.93 -11.18
C CYS A 14 1.64 9.33 -10.22
N LYS A 15 1.32 9.70 -8.98
CA LYS A 15 2.31 10.04 -7.94
C LYS A 15 2.89 8.81 -7.24
N ASN A 16 2.14 7.70 -7.21
CA ASN A 16 2.56 6.43 -6.60
C ASN A 16 3.39 5.53 -7.55
N ARG A 17 3.80 6.05 -8.72
CA ARG A 17 4.72 5.36 -9.65
C ARG A 17 6.15 5.14 -9.11
N LYS A 18 6.44 5.55 -7.89
CA LYS A 18 7.61 5.11 -7.11
C LYS A 18 7.21 3.90 -6.26
N SER A 19 7.55 2.65 -6.55
CA SER A 19 8.06 1.97 -7.72
C SER A 19 7.57 0.53 -7.56
N TYR A 20 7.07 -0.11 -8.62
CA TYR A 20 6.69 -1.53 -8.56
C TYR A 20 7.84 -2.39 -7.99
N THR A 21 9.09 -1.98 -8.23
CA THR A 21 10.30 -2.59 -7.68
C THR A 21 10.39 -2.57 -6.15
N ILE A 22 10.07 -1.44 -5.49
CA ILE A 22 10.14 -1.34 -4.01
C ILE A 22 9.03 -2.18 -3.39
N VAL A 23 7.81 -2.11 -3.93
CA VAL A 23 6.69 -2.92 -3.46
C VAL A 23 7.00 -4.42 -3.63
N ASN A 24 7.56 -4.80 -4.77
CA ASN A 24 8.02 -6.17 -5.00
C ASN A 24 9.11 -6.59 -4.00
N SER A 25 10.04 -5.71 -3.63
CA SER A 25 11.03 -6.03 -2.60
C SER A 25 10.40 -6.35 -1.25
N TYR A 26 9.28 -5.72 -0.88
CA TYR A 26 8.53 -6.07 0.34
C TYR A 26 7.83 -7.43 0.21
N VAL A 27 7.16 -7.70 -0.92
CA VAL A 27 6.47 -8.97 -1.17
C VAL A 27 7.42 -10.17 -1.17
N TYR A 28 8.61 -10.00 -1.77
CA TYR A 28 9.67 -11.03 -1.77
C TYR A 28 10.52 -11.03 -0.50
N ASN A 29 10.16 -10.26 0.54
CA ASN A 29 10.92 -10.13 1.80
C ASN A 29 12.40 -9.75 1.64
N ARG A 30 12.76 -9.07 0.53
CA ARG A 30 14.13 -8.62 0.25
C ARG A 30 14.50 -7.36 1.02
N CYS A 31 13.51 -6.61 1.46
CA CYS A 31 13.62 -5.47 2.36
C CYS A 31 12.34 -5.43 3.19
N GLN A 32 12.41 -5.02 4.46
CA GLN A 32 11.20 -4.76 5.22
C GLN A 32 10.82 -3.28 5.14
N PRO A 33 9.53 -2.95 5.03
CA PRO A 33 9.07 -1.58 5.18
C PRO A 33 9.31 -1.12 6.62
N SER A 34 9.56 0.18 6.79
CA SER A 34 9.57 0.75 8.14
C SER A 34 8.15 0.72 8.72
N LEU A 35 8.04 0.71 10.05
CA LEU A 35 6.75 0.67 10.73
C LEU A 35 5.85 1.86 10.33
N LYS A 36 6.43 3.05 10.14
CA LYS A 36 5.72 4.23 9.63
C LYS A 36 5.12 3.99 8.25
N LEU A 37 5.88 3.37 7.34
CA LEU A 37 5.42 3.06 5.99
C LEU A 37 4.33 1.97 6.02
N LEU A 38 4.45 0.98 6.90
CA LEU A 38 3.44 -0.06 7.08
C LEU A 38 2.09 0.53 7.48
N PHE A 39 2.06 1.47 8.43
CA PHE A 39 0.83 2.17 8.81
C PHE A 39 0.26 3.03 7.68
N GLN A 40 1.11 3.73 6.92
CA GLN A 40 0.65 4.50 5.76
C GLN A 40 0.03 3.59 4.68
N ILE A 41 0.59 2.40 4.46
CA ILE A 41 0.02 1.40 3.55
C ILE A 41 -1.33 0.91 4.08
N ALA A 42 -1.45 0.65 5.39
CA ALA A 42 -2.70 0.24 6.01
C ALA A 42 -3.82 1.28 5.86
N GLU A 43 -3.49 2.57 6.03
CA GLU A 43 -4.42 3.69 5.81
C GLU A 43 -4.90 3.77 4.36
N ILE A 44 -4.00 3.62 3.40
CA ILE A 44 -4.33 3.63 1.96
C ILE A 44 -5.22 2.43 1.60
N LEU A 45 -4.93 1.26 2.16
CA LEU A 45 -5.68 0.03 1.90
C LEU A 45 -6.96 -0.09 2.73
N LEU A 46 -7.23 0.87 3.63
CA LEU A 46 -8.34 0.82 4.60
C LEU A 46 -8.38 -0.52 5.39
N ALA A 47 -7.20 -1.09 5.64
CA ALA A 47 -7.04 -2.38 6.30
C ALA A 47 -6.39 -2.22 7.67
N SER A 48 -6.62 -3.16 8.59
CA SER A 48 -5.87 -3.16 9.85
C SER A 48 -4.40 -3.51 9.59
N PRO A 49 -3.42 -2.79 10.15
CA PRO A 49 -2.00 -3.10 9.99
C PRO A 49 -1.63 -4.50 10.50
N LYS A 50 -2.43 -5.06 11.40
CA LYS A 50 -2.29 -6.45 11.88
C LYS A 50 -2.44 -7.47 10.74
N HIS A 51 -3.28 -7.17 9.74
CA HIS A 51 -3.46 -8.03 8.56
C HIS A 51 -2.32 -7.92 7.55
N LEU A 52 -1.39 -6.96 7.73
CA LEU A 52 -0.23 -6.78 6.86
C LEU A 52 1.02 -7.50 7.38
N VAL A 53 0.96 -8.06 8.59
CA VAL A 53 2.06 -8.78 9.22
C VAL A 53 1.69 -10.26 9.27
N ASN A 54 2.57 -11.12 8.76
CA ASN A 54 2.41 -12.55 8.91
C ASN A 54 2.91 -12.96 10.30
N ILE A 55 2.00 -13.05 11.26
CA ILE A 55 2.27 -13.62 12.59
C ILE A 55 1.95 -15.11 12.45
N PRO A 56 2.91 -16.03 12.59
CA PRO A 56 2.57 -17.44 12.62
C PRO A 56 1.65 -17.68 13.83
N ASP A 57 0.46 -18.21 13.58
CA ASP A 57 -0.43 -18.69 14.64
C ASP A 57 0.30 -19.84 15.35
N GLU A 58 0.65 -19.64 16.63
CA GLU A 58 1.14 -20.69 17.54
C GLU A 58 -0.03 -21.48 18.12
#